data_AF-B7GCJ7-F1
#
_entry.id   AF-B7GCJ7-F1
#
_cell.length_a   1.000
_cell.length_b   1.000
_cell.length_c   1.000
_cell.angle_alpha   90.00
_cell.angle_beta   90.00
_cell.angle_gamma   90.00
#
_symmetry.space_group_name_H-M   'P 1'
#
loop_
_entity.id
_entity.type
_entity.pdbx_description
1 polymer ?
#
loop_
_entity_poly.entity_id
_entity_poly.type
_entity_poly.pdbx_seq_one_letter_code
_entity_poly.pdbx_strand_id
1 'polypeptide(L)'
;MDAKLRRTRGTMPKPPGRQTYHSSVVWGMLSILGLAFCWVNALYLLRLVEQTSTDLQASEVIVHAARANASVLFEPNQLPHDHTLIHPDKAPILNLLQEAGLDVRTLSSEIVASIPSWSQVTALYGHQPRIYGMDQGVCDAFQQSSNPAEHFLGVAGTFNTGTNLLAALLIQNCHLPARIKVHGPGSPGIRWQVPWGKHTPVDDEDFRQRHKAAHDQDLEADNVLAAVAIRDPAVWMASMCRHPYAMRWQLTARKDTNGTIHCPHFVMEETDGTNHSVPVHVRYSNFTRHYESMVHHWNEWYGAYLDVSWPRLLLRFEDLIFHPRQVTQKVCECAGGKLNSGPFRYMVESAKKGAVHGTKKTNYVDAIVRYGTSNHHWKGMSRADLAYVKQHLDPRLMQIFGYSYPTQPDM
;
A
#
# COMPACT_ATOMS: atom_id res chain seq x y z
N MET A 1 -59.94 9.03 -38.68
CA MET A 1 -60.05 7.65 -39.18
C MET A 1 -59.12 6.79 -38.33
N ASP A 2 -59.62 6.32 -37.18
CA ASP A 2 -58.87 5.57 -36.18
C ASP A 2 -59.25 4.08 -36.26
N ALA A 3 -58.30 3.22 -36.63
CA ALA A 3 -58.48 1.78 -36.66
C ALA A 3 -57.83 1.14 -35.41
N LYS A 4 -58.68 0.78 -34.44
CA LYS A 4 -58.34 -0.02 -33.25
C LYS A 4 -58.07 -1.49 -33.64
N LEU A 5 -56.81 -1.93 -33.52
CA LEU A 5 -56.44 -3.35 -33.57
C LEU A 5 -56.54 -3.98 -32.16
N ARG A 6 -57.59 -4.78 -31.94
CA ARG A 6 -57.74 -5.67 -30.77
C ARG A 6 -56.88 -6.92 -30.95
N ARG A 7 -55.90 -7.12 -30.07
CA ARG A 7 -55.23 -8.43 -29.88
C ARG A 7 -56.02 -9.30 -28.91
N THR A 8 -56.46 -10.46 -29.38
CA THR A 8 -57.03 -11.54 -28.57
C THR A 8 -55.90 -12.32 -27.87
N ARG A 9 -56.02 -12.53 -26.55
CA ARG A 9 -55.14 -13.42 -25.78
C ARG A 9 -55.59 -14.86 -25.97
N GLY A 10 -54.79 -15.66 -26.65
CA GLY A 10 -54.91 -17.13 -26.64
C GLY A 10 -54.35 -17.69 -25.34
N THR A 11 -55.12 -18.53 -24.67
CA THR A 11 -54.72 -19.31 -23.48
C THR A 11 -53.81 -20.47 -23.89
N MET A 12 -52.59 -20.54 -23.35
CA MET A 12 -51.70 -21.68 -23.51
C MET A 12 -52.12 -22.86 -22.61
N PRO A 13 -51.96 -24.12 -23.06
CA PRO A 13 -52.25 -25.30 -22.26
C PRO A 13 -51.23 -25.48 -21.12
N LYS A 14 -51.73 -25.88 -19.95
CA LYS A 14 -50.91 -26.21 -18.77
C LYS A 14 -50.04 -27.45 -19.04
N PRO A 15 -48.76 -27.44 -18.65
CA PRO A 15 -47.91 -28.63 -18.72
C PRO A 15 -48.36 -29.68 -17.69
N PRO A 16 -48.14 -30.99 -17.96
CA PRO A 16 -48.52 -32.06 -17.05
C PRO A 16 -47.69 -32.01 -15.75
N GLY A 17 -48.36 -32.32 -14.65
CA GLY A 17 -47.81 -32.25 -13.28
C GLY A 17 -46.56 -33.10 -13.11
N ARG A 18 -45.48 -32.45 -12.66
CA ARG A 18 -44.23 -33.09 -12.28
C ARG A 18 -44.43 -33.71 -10.88
N GLN A 19 -44.52 -35.03 -10.79
CA GLN A 19 -44.44 -35.76 -9.52
C GLN A 19 -43.04 -35.58 -8.93
N THR A 20 -42.93 -34.76 -7.89
CA THR A 20 -41.70 -34.61 -7.11
C THR A 20 -41.58 -35.77 -6.12
N TYR A 21 -40.77 -36.77 -6.46
CA TYR A 21 -40.27 -37.73 -5.49
C TYR A 21 -39.31 -37.01 -4.54
N HIS A 22 -39.82 -36.52 -3.42
CA HIS A 22 -38.99 -36.07 -2.31
C HIS A 22 -38.41 -37.30 -1.62
N SER A 23 -37.18 -37.68 -2.02
CA SER A 23 -36.38 -38.66 -1.31
C SER A 23 -35.97 -38.05 0.04
N SER A 24 -36.59 -38.52 1.11
CA SER A 24 -36.25 -38.22 2.51
C SER A 24 -34.78 -38.50 2.85
N VAL A 25 -34.10 -39.33 2.05
CA VAL A 25 -32.66 -39.61 2.16
C VAL A 25 -31.80 -38.38 1.81
N VAL A 26 -32.21 -37.58 0.81
CA VAL A 26 -31.45 -36.39 0.39
C VAL A 26 -31.48 -35.30 1.46
N TRP A 27 -32.63 -35.10 2.10
CA TRP A 27 -32.77 -34.15 3.21
C TRP A 27 -31.98 -34.60 4.45
N GLY A 28 -31.89 -35.91 4.71
CA GLY A 28 -31.04 -36.46 5.76
C GLY A 28 -29.56 -36.16 5.54
N MET A 29 -29.04 -36.38 4.33
CA MET A 29 -27.63 -36.11 4.00
C MET A 29 -27.29 -34.61 4.05
N LEU A 30 -28.18 -33.74 3.54
CA LEU A 30 -27.97 -32.29 3.61
C LEU A 30 -27.95 -31.76 5.06
N SER A 31 -28.76 -32.34 5.94
CA SER A 31 -28.78 -31.96 7.36
C SER A 31 -27.49 -32.37 8.09
N ILE A 32 -26.96 -33.55 7.80
CA ILE A 32 -25.69 -34.02 8.38
C ILE A 32 -24.51 -33.16 7.89
N LEU A 33 -24.47 -32.82 6.60
CA LEU A 33 -23.45 -31.93 6.04
C LEU A 33 -23.54 -30.52 6.63
N GLY A 34 -24.75 -29.99 6.85
CA GLY A 34 -24.98 -28.71 7.52
C GLY A 34 -24.46 -28.69 8.96
N LEU A 35 -24.74 -29.74 9.74
CA LEU A 35 -24.26 -29.85 11.12
C LEU A 35 -22.73 -30.00 11.19
N ALA A 36 -22.13 -30.79 10.29
CA ALA A 36 -20.67 -30.92 10.19
C ALA A 36 -20.01 -29.57 9.85
N PHE A 37 -20.61 -28.80 8.93
CA PHE A 37 -20.12 -27.47 8.58
C PHE A 37 -20.22 -26.48 9.75
N CYS A 38 -21.33 -26.50 10.51
CA CYS A 38 -21.47 -25.70 11.72
C CYS A 38 -20.43 -26.08 12.79
N TRP A 39 -20.16 -27.37 12.97
CA TRP A 39 -19.15 -27.86 13.92
C TRP A 39 -17.73 -27.42 13.56
N VAL A 40 -17.36 -27.53 12.27
CA VAL A 40 -16.04 -27.07 11.79
C VAL A 40 -15.88 -25.56 11.97
N ASN A 41 -16.92 -24.76 11.68
CA ASN A 41 -16.88 -23.32 11.92
C ASN A 41 -16.80 -22.97 13.40
N ALA A 42 -17.52 -23.67 14.28
CA ALA A 42 -17.45 -23.47 15.72
C ALA A 42 -16.05 -23.79 16.26
N LEU A 43 -15.43 -24.90 15.85
CA LEU A 43 -14.06 -25.25 16.21
C LEU A 43 -13.04 -24.25 15.67
N TYR A 44 -13.24 -23.74 14.46
CA TYR A 44 -12.40 -22.69 13.88
C TYR A 44 -12.49 -21.39 14.67
N LEU A 45 -13.71 -20.96 15.05
CA LEU A 45 -13.92 -19.76 15.87
C LEU A 45 -13.32 -19.93 17.28
N LEU A 46 -13.45 -21.10 17.91
CA LEU A 46 -12.83 -21.37 19.21
C LEU A 46 -11.30 -21.28 19.14
N ARG A 47 -10.67 -21.83 18.09
CA ARG A 47 -9.22 -21.65 17.87
C ARG A 47 -8.84 -20.20 17.64
N LEU A 48 -9.66 -19.44 16.92
CA LEU A 48 -9.41 -18.02 16.67
C LEU A 48 -9.45 -17.22 17.98
N VAL A 49 -10.44 -17.49 18.84
CA VAL A 49 -10.58 -16.87 20.17
C VAL A 49 -9.38 -17.21 21.06
N GLU A 50 -8.96 -18.48 21.08
CA GLU A 50 -7.79 -18.92 21.85
C GLU A 50 -6.50 -18.23 21.38
N GLN A 51 -6.32 -18.07 20.07
CA GLN A 51 -5.19 -17.36 19.49
C GLN A 51 -5.22 -15.85 19.79
N THR A 52 -6.38 -15.22 19.80
CA THR A 52 -6.50 -13.80 20.20
C THR A 52 -6.27 -13.59 21.70
N SER A 53 -6.62 -14.57 22.53
CA SER A 53 -6.41 -14.52 23.98
C SER A 53 -4.92 -14.58 24.33
N THR A 54 -4.16 -15.48 23.69
CA THR A 54 -2.71 -15.57 23.88
C THR A 54 -1.97 -14.34 23.36
N ASP A 55 -2.42 -13.74 22.24
CA ASP A 55 -1.85 -12.49 21.72
C ASP A 55 -2.13 -11.29 22.65
N LEU A 56 -3.29 -11.23 23.30
CA LEU A 56 -3.62 -10.20 24.29
C LEU A 56 -2.78 -10.35 25.57
N GLN A 57 -2.60 -11.57 26.07
CA GLN A 57 -1.75 -11.83 27.23
C GLN A 57 -0.27 -11.55 26.95
N ALA A 58 0.23 -11.92 25.76
CA ALA A 58 1.59 -11.57 25.33
C ALA A 58 1.78 -10.05 25.23
N SER A 59 0.76 -9.32 24.78
CA SER A 59 0.79 -7.86 24.68
C SER A 59 0.80 -7.17 26.05
N GLU A 60 0.06 -7.68 27.05
CA GLU A 60 0.11 -7.13 28.42
C GLU A 60 1.46 -7.36 29.10
N VAL A 61 2.09 -8.53 28.90
CA VAL A 61 3.44 -8.81 29.43
C VAL A 61 4.49 -7.88 28.80
N ILE A 62 4.40 -7.62 27.49
CA ILE A 62 5.29 -6.68 26.80
C ILE A 62 5.06 -5.24 27.29
N VAL A 63 3.82 -4.81 27.52
CA VAL A 63 3.50 -3.47 28.03
C VAL A 63 3.97 -3.29 29.49
N HIS A 64 3.87 -4.32 30.33
CA HIS A 64 4.40 -4.29 31.69
C HIS A 64 5.94 -4.30 31.74
N ALA A 65 6.60 -5.09 30.90
CA ALA A 65 8.06 -5.06 30.76
C ALA A 65 8.56 -3.71 30.23
N ALA A 66 7.85 -3.11 29.26
CA ALA A 66 8.17 -1.78 28.74
C ALA A 66 7.95 -0.67 29.79
N ARG A 67 6.92 -0.78 30.65
CA ARG A 67 6.69 0.17 31.75
C ARG A 67 7.72 0.03 32.88
N ALA A 68 8.14 -1.18 33.22
CA ALA A 68 9.17 -1.39 34.25
C ALA A 68 10.54 -0.82 33.84
N ASN A 69 10.84 -0.78 32.54
CA ASN A 69 12.08 -0.19 32.00
C ASN A 69 12.01 1.34 31.76
N ALA A 70 10.83 1.95 31.79
CA ALA A 70 10.66 3.37 31.51
C ALA A 70 10.89 4.29 32.72
N SER A 71 10.98 3.74 33.93
CA SER A 71 11.17 4.51 35.19
C SER A 71 12.61 4.52 35.70
N VAL A 72 13.57 3.92 34.99
CA VAL A 72 14.99 4.15 35.23
C VAL A 72 15.38 5.39 34.44
N LEU A 73 15.39 6.54 35.13
CA LEU A 73 16.01 7.76 34.63
C LEU A 73 17.44 7.43 34.20
N PHE A 74 17.68 7.45 32.89
CA PHE A 74 19.00 7.33 32.29
C PHE A 74 19.86 8.49 32.79
N GLU A 75 20.77 8.20 33.71
CA GLU A 75 21.98 9.02 33.82
C GLU A 75 22.69 8.99 32.45
N PRO A 76 23.31 10.10 32.01
CA PRO A 76 24.09 10.16 30.78
C PRO A 76 25.37 9.33 30.96
N ASN A 77 25.21 8.01 30.91
CA ASN A 77 26.30 7.06 30.96
C ASN A 77 27.02 7.08 29.61
N GLN A 78 28.33 7.29 29.70
CA GLN A 78 29.27 7.42 28.61
C GLN A 78 29.07 6.33 27.56
N LEU A 79 28.86 6.76 26.31
CA LEU A 79 28.88 5.89 25.13
C LEU A 79 30.20 5.08 25.12
N PRO A 80 30.16 3.76 24.85
CA PRO A 80 31.36 2.97 24.64
C PRO A 80 32.30 3.68 23.65
N HIS A 81 33.56 3.86 24.06
CA HIS A 81 34.53 4.76 23.45
C HIS A 81 34.98 4.44 22.00
N ASP A 82 34.42 3.41 21.35
CA ASP A 82 34.81 2.99 20.00
C ASP A 82 33.86 3.47 18.87
N HIS A 83 32.88 4.32 19.18
CA HIS A 83 32.01 4.98 18.19
C HIS A 83 32.50 6.38 17.75
N THR A 84 33.75 6.74 18.05
CA THR A 84 34.31 8.09 17.83
C THR A 84 34.45 8.50 16.35
N LEU A 85 33.99 7.69 15.40
CA LEU A 85 34.00 8.00 13.97
C LEU A 85 32.62 7.89 13.29
N ILE A 86 31.51 8.02 14.03
CA ILE A 86 30.21 8.21 13.35
C ILE A 86 30.20 9.58 12.67
N HIS A 87 30.18 9.58 11.35
CA HIS A 87 30.10 10.79 10.54
C HIS A 87 28.88 11.65 10.97
N PRO A 88 29.04 12.94 11.31
CA PRO A 88 27.95 13.78 11.81
C PRO A 88 26.70 13.80 10.92
N ASP A 89 26.91 13.69 9.60
CA ASP A 89 25.81 13.65 8.62
C ASP A 89 24.93 12.39 8.71
N LYS A 90 25.31 11.34 9.46
CA LYS A 90 24.44 10.18 9.74
C LYS A 90 23.52 10.41 10.94
N ALA A 91 23.75 11.44 11.75
CA ALA A 91 23.02 11.69 13.00
C ALA A 91 21.49 11.75 12.81
N PRO A 92 20.92 12.39 11.76
CA PRO A 92 19.47 12.40 11.55
C PRO A 92 18.87 11.00 11.40
N ILE A 93 19.56 10.10 10.69
CA ILE A 93 19.10 8.72 10.49
C ILE A 93 19.26 7.90 11.77
N LEU A 94 20.34 8.08 12.52
CA LEU A 94 20.54 7.40 13.80
C LEU A 94 19.51 7.83 14.84
N ASN A 95 19.18 9.12 14.89
CA ASN A 95 18.10 9.63 15.74
C ASN A 95 16.75 9.02 15.35
N LEU A 96 16.47 8.91 14.04
CA LEU A 96 15.25 8.27 13.54
C LEU A 96 15.16 6.77 13.95
N LEU A 97 16.27 6.04 13.92
CA LEU A 97 16.33 4.65 14.40
C LEU A 97 16.11 4.57 15.91
N GLN A 98 16.72 5.49 16.68
CA GLN A 98 16.54 5.56 18.13
C GLN A 98 15.11 5.90 18.52
N GLU A 99 14.45 6.83 17.82
CA GLU A 99 13.03 7.14 18.01
C GLU A 99 12.13 5.94 17.71
N ALA A 100 12.55 5.07 16.79
CA ALA A 100 11.89 3.80 16.50
C ALA A 100 12.13 2.71 17.56
N GLY A 101 12.86 3.02 18.64
CA GLY A 101 13.17 2.10 19.73
C GLY A 101 14.31 1.13 19.43
N LEU A 102 15.12 1.40 18.39
CA LEU A 102 16.31 0.60 18.09
C LEU A 102 17.51 1.15 18.86
N ASP A 103 18.22 0.27 19.59
CA ASP A 103 19.46 0.67 20.26
C ASP A 103 20.59 0.73 19.24
N VAL A 104 20.92 1.94 18.79
CA VAL A 104 21.97 2.20 17.80
C VAL A 104 23.35 1.71 18.23
N ARG A 105 23.60 1.53 19.53
CA ARG A 105 24.86 0.99 20.08
C ARG A 105 25.00 -0.51 19.83
N THR A 106 23.89 -1.19 19.52
CA THR A 106 23.87 -2.63 19.24
C THR A 106 23.95 -2.95 17.76
N LEU A 107 23.91 -1.94 16.89
CA LEU A 107 24.08 -2.14 15.45
C LEU A 107 25.52 -2.56 15.15
N SER A 108 25.70 -3.54 14.29
CA SER A 108 27.04 -3.95 13.86
C SER A 108 27.73 -2.82 13.07
N SER A 109 29.05 -2.80 13.07
CA SER A 109 29.84 -1.81 12.32
C SER A 109 29.53 -1.85 10.83
N GLU A 110 29.22 -3.03 10.27
CA GLU A 110 28.81 -3.19 8.86
C GLU A 110 27.46 -2.52 8.58
N ILE A 111 26.48 -2.70 9.48
CA ILE A 111 25.18 -2.03 9.37
C ILE A 111 25.38 -0.51 9.45
N VAL A 112 26.11 -0.03 10.45
CA VAL A 112 26.40 1.40 10.63
C VAL A 112 27.12 1.98 9.40
N ALA A 113 28.05 1.24 8.81
CA ALA A 113 28.73 1.64 7.57
C ALA A 113 27.75 1.75 6.40
N SER A 114 26.80 0.81 6.28
CA SER A 114 25.78 0.78 5.21
C SER A 114 24.67 1.82 5.35
N ILE A 115 24.46 2.38 6.55
CA ILE A 115 23.48 3.45 6.77
C ILE A 115 23.86 4.68 5.92
N PRO A 116 22.93 5.22 5.12
CA PRO A 116 23.18 6.40 4.31
C PRO A 116 23.39 7.63 5.19
N SER A 117 24.16 8.57 4.68
CA SER A 117 24.22 9.92 5.23
C SER A 117 22.95 10.70 4.90
N TRP A 118 22.63 11.72 5.68
CA TRP A 118 21.45 12.56 5.46
C TRP A 118 21.57 13.37 4.16
N SER A 119 22.78 13.81 3.80
CA SER A 119 23.03 14.43 2.49
C SER A 119 22.68 13.51 1.33
N GLN A 120 22.97 12.20 1.41
CA GLN A 120 22.58 11.23 0.38
C GLN A 120 21.05 11.10 0.26
N VAL A 121 20.35 11.01 1.39
CA VAL A 121 18.88 10.92 1.40
C VAL A 121 18.25 12.19 0.83
N THR A 122 18.74 13.35 1.26
CA THR A 122 18.19 14.66 0.86
C THR A 122 18.55 15.04 -0.58
N ALA A 123 19.67 14.56 -1.11
CA ALA A 123 19.98 14.66 -2.53
C ALA A 123 18.99 13.88 -3.41
N LEU A 124 18.48 12.74 -2.92
CA LEU A 124 17.50 11.93 -3.63
C LEU A 124 16.08 12.48 -3.51
N TYR A 125 15.67 12.87 -2.31
CA TYR A 125 14.25 13.10 -2.01
C TYR A 125 13.93 14.52 -1.50
N GLY A 126 14.95 15.33 -1.23
CA GLY A 126 14.82 16.65 -0.61
C GLY A 126 14.77 16.59 0.93
N HIS A 127 14.72 17.77 1.56
CA HIS A 127 14.74 17.90 3.03
C HIS A 127 13.37 17.75 3.71
N GLN A 128 12.28 17.78 2.94
CA GLN A 128 10.92 17.78 3.44
C GLN A 128 10.09 16.74 2.68
N PRO A 129 9.10 16.12 3.35
CA PRO A 129 8.20 15.20 2.68
C PRO A 129 7.38 15.92 1.62
N ARG A 130 7.15 15.25 0.49
CA ARG A 130 6.31 15.73 -0.61
C ARG A 130 4.97 15.00 -0.56
N ILE A 131 3.92 15.75 -0.23
CA ILE A 131 2.55 15.26 -0.17
C ILE A 131 1.70 16.12 -1.11
N TYR A 132 1.33 15.56 -2.25
CA TYR A 132 0.45 16.24 -3.20
C TYR A 132 -0.97 16.34 -2.62
N GLY A 133 -1.62 17.48 -2.86
CA GLY A 133 -2.98 17.78 -2.39
C GLY A 133 -3.04 18.66 -1.14
N MET A 134 -1.98 18.66 -0.30
CA MET A 134 -1.97 19.45 0.94
C MET A 134 -2.20 20.95 0.69
N ASP A 135 -1.51 21.52 -0.30
CA ASP A 135 -1.57 22.96 -0.61
C ASP A 135 -2.71 23.33 -1.59
N GLN A 136 -3.56 22.37 -1.96
CA GLN A 136 -4.64 22.56 -2.94
C GLN A 136 -6.02 22.73 -2.31
N GLY A 137 -6.09 22.97 -1.00
CA GLY A 137 -7.35 23.05 -0.26
C GLY A 137 -8.10 21.72 -0.13
N VAL A 138 -7.45 20.59 -0.47
CA VAL A 138 -8.05 19.25 -0.39
C VAL A 138 -8.49 18.93 1.04
N CYS A 139 -7.67 19.26 2.03
CA CYS A 139 -7.96 18.98 3.43
C CYS A 139 -9.22 19.72 3.90
N ASP A 140 -9.31 21.02 3.60
CA ASP A 140 -10.47 21.84 3.97
C ASP A 140 -11.73 21.35 3.24
N ALA A 141 -11.61 21.08 1.94
CA ALA A 141 -12.71 20.56 1.15
C ALA A 141 -13.24 19.22 1.69
N PHE A 142 -12.35 18.29 2.07
CA PHE A 142 -12.76 17.02 2.67
C PHE A 142 -13.38 17.20 4.05
N GLN A 143 -12.77 18.00 4.92
CA GLN A 143 -13.29 18.23 6.27
C GLN A 143 -14.66 18.90 6.28
N GLN A 144 -15.03 19.59 5.19
CA GLN A 144 -16.30 20.27 5.00
C GLN A 144 -17.30 19.52 4.10
N SER A 145 -16.92 18.42 3.44
CA SER A 145 -17.75 17.80 2.39
C SER A 145 -18.99 17.06 2.93
N SER A 146 -18.89 16.45 4.12
CA SER A 146 -20.01 15.74 4.74
C SER A 146 -19.89 15.75 6.28
N ASN A 147 -20.66 14.91 6.96
CA ASN A 147 -20.63 14.82 8.41
C ASN A 147 -19.26 14.26 8.86
N PRO A 148 -18.46 14.99 9.66
CA PRO A 148 -17.15 14.51 10.12
C PRO A 148 -17.20 13.20 10.93
N ALA A 149 -18.37 12.85 11.49
CA ALA A 149 -18.56 11.56 12.15
C ALA A 149 -18.58 10.37 11.17
N GLU A 150 -18.90 10.62 9.89
CA GLU A 150 -18.95 9.61 8.84
C GLU A 150 -17.66 9.52 8.03
N HIS A 151 -16.71 10.44 8.25
CA HIS A 151 -15.44 10.44 7.54
C HIS A 151 -14.56 9.23 7.90
N PHE A 152 -13.80 8.79 6.91
CA PHE A 152 -12.72 7.82 7.05
C PHE A 152 -11.47 8.28 6.31
N LEU A 153 -10.33 7.76 6.75
CA LEU A 153 -9.06 7.82 6.05
C LEU A 153 -8.71 6.43 5.53
N GLY A 154 -8.62 6.26 4.21
CA GLY A 154 -8.35 4.98 3.56
C GLY A 154 -7.07 5.00 2.73
N VAL A 155 -6.41 3.85 2.61
CA VAL A 155 -5.16 3.73 1.86
C VAL A 155 -5.38 3.19 0.44
N ALA A 156 -4.66 3.77 -0.52
CA ALA A 156 -4.57 3.28 -1.90
C ALA A 156 -3.11 3.31 -2.40
N GLY A 157 -2.85 2.70 -3.55
CA GLY A 157 -1.55 2.66 -4.21
C GLY A 157 -1.42 1.41 -5.08
N THR A 158 -0.56 1.43 -6.10
CA THR A 158 -0.29 0.21 -6.88
C THR A 158 0.39 -0.86 -6.02
N PHE A 159 0.51 -2.08 -6.54
CA PHE A 159 1.29 -3.12 -5.84
C PHE A 159 2.72 -2.63 -5.57
N ASN A 160 3.32 -3.05 -4.46
CA ASN A 160 4.71 -2.69 -4.09
C ASN A 160 5.01 -1.19 -3.83
N THR A 161 4.03 -0.32 -3.59
CA THR A 161 4.30 1.08 -3.20
C THR A 161 4.23 1.37 -1.71
N GLY A 162 4.18 0.32 -0.88
CA GLY A 162 4.20 0.49 0.57
C GLY A 162 2.84 0.85 1.17
N THR A 163 1.73 0.56 0.49
CA THR A 163 0.37 0.67 1.04
C THR A 163 0.22 0.03 2.42
N ASN A 164 0.88 -1.10 2.67
CA ASN A 164 0.84 -1.76 3.98
C ASN A 164 1.59 -0.98 5.07
N LEU A 165 2.70 -0.33 4.73
CA LEU A 165 3.45 0.53 5.66
C LEU A 165 2.60 1.76 6.00
N LEU A 166 2.05 2.43 4.99
CA LEU A 166 1.16 3.58 5.19
C LEU A 166 -0.03 3.24 6.09
N ALA A 167 -0.74 2.16 5.76
CA ALA A 167 -1.91 1.74 6.54
C ALA A 167 -1.54 1.40 7.99
N ALA A 168 -0.42 0.70 8.21
CA ALA A 168 0.03 0.37 9.56
C ALA A 168 0.40 1.63 10.37
N LEU A 169 1.13 2.57 9.77
CA LEU A 169 1.48 3.84 10.41
C LEU A 169 0.23 4.63 10.79
N LEU A 170 -0.73 4.78 9.88
CA LEU A 170 -1.99 5.49 10.14
C LEU A 170 -2.82 4.79 11.22
N ILE A 171 -3.03 3.48 11.12
CA ILE A 171 -3.87 2.72 12.09
C ILE A 171 -3.30 2.80 13.51
N GLN A 172 -1.97 2.75 13.65
CA GLN A 172 -1.34 2.74 14.97
C GLN A 172 -1.25 4.13 15.62
N ASN A 173 -1.26 5.19 14.81
CA ASN A 173 -0.90 6.52 15.27
C ASN A 173 -1.97 7.59 15.04
N CYS A 174 -3.03 7.33 14.28
CA CYS A 174 -4.07 8.32 13.95
C CYS A 174 -5.45 7.87 14.43
N HIS A 175 -6.29 8.84 14.77
CA HIS A 175 -7.72 8.64 14.96
C HIS A 175 -8.52 9.87 14.53
N LEU A 176 -9.82 9.70 14.27
CA LEU A 176 -10.77 10.74 13.90
C LEU A 176 -11.70 11.05 15.10
N PRO A 177 -11.48 12.16 15.85
CA PRO A 177 -12.21 12.44 17.08
C PRO A 177 -13.72 12.57 16.89
N ALA A 178 -14.16 13.22 15.80
CA ALA A 178 -15.59 13.40 15.50
C ALA A 178 -16.30 12.04 15.32
N ARG A 179 -15.62 11.09 14.67
CA ARG A 179 -16.12 9.73 14.50
C ARG A 179 -16.15 8.96 15.82
N ILE A 180 -15.07 8.98 16.60
CA ILE A 180 -15.02 8.28 17.90
C ILE A 180 -16.13 8.79 18.84
N LYS A 181 -16.44 10.09 18.79
CA LYS A 181 -17.51 10.69 19.60
C LYS A 181 -18.88 10.07 19.33
N VAL A 182 -19.17 9.68 18.08
CA VAL A 182 -20.48 9.13 17.67
C VAL A 182 -20.48 7.61 17.67
N HIS A 183 -19.43 6.98 17.14
CA HIS A 183 -19.34 5.55 16.88
C HIS A 183 -18.51 4.78 17.93
N GLY A 184 -17.94 5.48 18.91
CA GLY A 184 -17.14 4.91 20.00
C GLY A 184 -15.67 4.64 19.62
N PRO A 185 -14.82 4.27 20.61
CA PRO A 185 -13.39 4.08 20.43
C PRO A 185 -13.02 2.89 19.52
N GLY A 186 -13.95 1.97 19.28
CA GLY A 186 -13.78 0.87 18.31
C GLY A 186 -13.84 1.30 16.84
N SER A 187 -14.18 2.56 16.55
CA SER A 187 -14.26 3.11 15.20
C SER A 187 -13.35 4.32 15.04
N PRO A 188 -12.02 4.15 15.01
CA PRO A 188 -11.06 5.26 14.92
C PRO A 188 -11.11 6.00 13.57
N GLY A 189 -11.85 5.46 12.59
CA GLY A 189 -12.01 6.04 11.26
C GLY A 189 -10.83 5.82 10.31
N ILE A 190 -9.83 5.02 10.72
CA ILE A 190 -8.70 4.68 9.87
C ILE A 190 -8.93 3.30 9.24
N ARG A 191 -8.85 3.22 7.92
CA ARG A 191 -9.09 1.99 7.14
C ARG A 191 -7.80 1.46 6.54
N TRP A 192 -7.71 0.13 6.48
CA TRP A 192 -6.61 -0.57 5.80
C TRP A 192 -6.57 -0.28 4.29
N GLN A 193 -7.73 0.01 3.70
CA GLN A 193 -7.87 0.34 2.28
C GLN A 193 -9.08 1.25 2.04
N VAL A 194 -9.08 1.93 0.91
CA VAL A 194 -10.27 2.59 0.34
C VAL A 194 -11.35 1.57 -0.08
N PRO A 195 -12.65 1.95 -0.10
CA PRO A 195 -13.75 1.00 -0.34
C PRO A 195 -13.71 0.36 -1.73
N TRP A 196 -13.21 1.05 -2.76
CA TRP A 196 -13.07 0.50 -4.11
C TRP A 196 -11.83 -0.41 -4.30
N GLY A 197 -11.11 -0.70 -3.21
CA GLY A 197 -9.92 -1.55 -3.18
C GLY A 197 -8.62 -0.77 -3.39
N LYS A 198 -7.64 -1.00 -2.52
CA LYS A 198 -6.39 -0.21 -2.47
C LYS A 198 -5.57 -0.20 -3.76
N HIS A 199 -5.66 -1.24 -4.59
CA HIS A 199 -4.87 -1.36 -5.81
C HIS A 199 -5.63 -0.96 -7.08
N THR A 200 -6.91 -0.61 -6.96
CA THR A 200 -7.75 -0.33 -8.11
C THR A 200 -7.53 1.11 -8.61
N PRO A 201 -7.37 1.33 -9.92
CA PRO A 201 -7.36 2.67 -10.51
C PRO A 201 -8.72 3.37 -10.36
N VAL A 202 -8.76 4.69 -10.58
CA VAL A 202 -9.92 5.55 -10.25
C VAL A 202 -10.46 6.38 -11.42
N ASP A 203 -10.01 6.11 -12.62
CA ASP A 203 -10.52 6.68 -13.87
C ASP A 203 -11.95 6.19 -14.24
N ASP A 204 -12.49 5.21 -13.52
CA ASP A 204 -13.89 4.79 -13.60
C ASP A 204 -14.62 5.18 -12.30
N GLU A 205 -15.26 6.35 -12.32
CA GLU A 205 -15.99 6.89 -11.17
C GLU A 205 -17.19 6.02 -10.77
N ASP A 206 -17.89 5.43 -11.75
CA ASP A 206 -19.01 4.52 -11.48
C ASP A 206 -18.53 3.27 -10.75
N PHE A 207 -17.36 2.76 -11.11
CA PHE A 207 -16.73 1.65 -10.39
C PHE A 207 -16.36 2.08 -8.98
N ARG A 208 -15.74 3.26 -8.79
CA ARG A 208 -15.36 3.77 -7.46
C ARG A 208 -16.55 3.84 -6.51
N GLN A 209 -17.69 4.32 -7.01
CA GLN A 209 -18.90 4.49 -6.22
C GLN A 209 -19.59 3.16 -5.91
N ARG A 210 -19.69 2.24 -6.89
CA ARG A 210 -20.47 1.00 -6.76
C ARG A 210 -19.68 -0.17 -6.20
N HIS A 211 -18.38 -0.25 -6.45
CA HIS A 211 -17.56 -1.34 -5.95
C HIS A 211 -17.17 -1.09 -4.50
N LYS A 212 -17.55 -2.02 -3.62
CA LYS A 212 -17.19 -2.00 -2.21
C LYS A 212 -16.46 -3.28 -1.84
N ALA A 213 -15.34 -3.13 -1.14
CA ALA A 213 -14.68 -4.23 -0.47
C ALA A 213 -15.63 -4.88 0.54
N ALA A 214 -15.43 -6.17 0.84
CA ALA A 214 -16.36 -6.94 1.66
C ALA A 214 -16.67 -6.33 3.04
N HIS A 215 -15.73 -5.57 3.62
CA HIS A 215 -15.87 -4.94 4.93
C HIS A 215 -16.36 -3.48 4.90
N ASP A 216 -16.65 -2.95 3.70
CA ASP A 216 -16.97 -1.55 3.47
C ASP A 216 -18.28 -1.38 2.66
N GLN A 217 -19.22 -2.33 2.76
CA GLN A 217 -20.47 -2.32 1.99
C GLN A 217 -21.34 -1.10 2.29
N ASP A 218 -21.36 -0.64 3.54
CA ASP A 218 -22.16 0.51 3.99
C ASP A 218 -21.38 1.84 3.94
N LEU A 219 -20.21 1.86 3.31
CA LEU A 219 -19.34 3.02 3.27
C LEU A 219 -19.48 3.79 1.95
N GLU A 220 -19.97 5.02 2.04
CA GLU A 220 -19.96 5.95 0.90
C GLU A 220 -18.54 6.35 0.53
N ALA A 221 -18.23 6.30 -0.77
CA ALA A 221 -16.87 6.53 -1.26
C ALA A 221 -16.43 7.99 -1.02
N ASP A 222 -17.38 8.92 -1.03
CA ASP A 222 -17.15 10.36 -0.81
C ASP A 222 -16.86 10.72 0.65
N ASN A 223 -17.16 9.81 1.58
CA ASN A 223 -16.80 9.96 2.99
C ASN A 223 -15.37 9.47 3.28
N VAL A 224 -14.57 9.14 2.26
CA VAL A 224 -13.22 8.57 2.43
C VAL A 224 -12.17 9.48 1.80
N LEU A 225 -11.27 10.03 2.62
CA LEU A 225 -10.04 10.65 2.12
C LEU A 225 -9.07 9.53 1.73
N ALA A 226 -8.70 9.47 0.45
CA ALA A 226 -7.72 8.50 -0.01
C ALA A 226 -6.29 9.02 0.24
N ALA A 227 -5.51 8.29 1.05
CA ALA A 227 -4.07 8.44 1.19
C ALA A 227 -3.37 7.43 0.25
N VAL A 228 -2.85 7.94 -0.86
CA VAL A 228 -2.34 7.17 -1.99
C VAL A 228 -0.82 7.08 -1.91
N ALA A 229 -0.29 5.88 -1.67
CA ALA A 229 1.14 5.65 -1.66
C ALA A 229 1.67 5.52 -3.10
N ILE A 230 2.56 6.44 -3.47
CA ILE A 230 3.38 6.38 -4.69
C ILE A 230 4.82 6.04 -4.31
N ARG A 231 5.59 5.47 -5.23
CA ARG A 231 6.98 5.09 -5.00
C ARG A 231 7.81 5.48 -6.21
N ASP A 232 9.10 5.73 -5.97
CA ASP A 232 10.07 5.97 -7.03
C ASP A 232 9.91 4.92 -8.14
N PRO A 233 9.65 5.34 -9.40
CA PRO A 233 9.31 4.41 -10.47
C PRO A 233 10.43 3.40 -10.73
N ALA A 234 11.70 3.81 -10.64
CA ALA A 234 12.84 2.93 -10.87
C ALA A 234 12.84 1.76 -9.88
N VAL A 235 12.73 2.12 -8.60
CA VAL A 235 12.72 1.20 -7.48
C VAL A 235 11.46 0.34 -7.47
N TRP A 236 10.31 0.92 -7.84
CA TRP A 236 9.03 0.21 -7.95
C TRP A 236 9.07 -0.85 -9.05
N MET A 237 9.56 -0.52 -10.25
CA MET A 237 9.65 -1.47 -11.37
C MET A 237 10.57 -2.65 -11.03
N ALA A 238 11.73 -2.38 -10.43
CA ALA A 238 12.61 -3.44 -9.91
C ALA A 238 11.94 -4.30 -8.83
N SER A 239 11.03 -3.73 -8.04
CA SER A 239 10.24 -4.49 -7.06
C SER A 239 9.17 -5.37 -7.72
N MET A 240 8.54 -4.90 -8.80
CA MET A 240 7.56 -5.68 -9.56
C MET A 240 8.19 -6.92 -10.18
N CYS A 241 9.43 -6.84 -10.65
CA CYS A 241 10.21 -8.00 -11.12
C CYS A 241 10.32 -9.14 -10.10
N ARG A 242 10.45 -8.80 -8.81
CA ARG A 242 10.53 -9.81 -7.73
C ARG A 242 9.16 -10.35 -7.36
N HIS A 243 8.15 -9.48 -7.35
CA HIS A 243 6.80 -9.81 -6.93
C HIS A 243 5.77 -9.13 -7.85
N PRO A 244 5.34 -9.79 -8.94
CA PRO A 244 4.45 -9.20 -9.93
C PRO A 244 2.98 -9.11 -9.47
N TYR A 245 2.61 -9.82 -8.39
CA TYR A 245 1.25 -9.88 -7.85
C TYR A 245 0.19 -10.26 -8.88
N ALA A 246 -0.70 -9.35 -9.27
CA ALA A 246 -1.72 -9.55 -10.29
C ALA A 246 -1.32 -8.96 -11.66
N MET A 247 -0.17 -8.29 -11.74
CA MET A 247 0.40 -7.84 -13.00
C MET A 247 1.06 -9.01 -13.71
N ARG A 248 0.90 -9.08 -15.01
CA ARG A 248 1.49 -10.09 -15.88
C ARG A 248 2.05 -9.39 -17.10
N TRP A 249 3.24 -9.81 -17.49
CA TRP A 249 3.89 -9.46 -18.74
C TRP A 249 4.65 -10.69 -19.21
N GLN A 250 5.18 -10.65 -20.43
CA GLN A 250 5.99 -11.75 -20.95
C GLN A 250 7.34 -11.79 -20.20
N LEU A 251 7.30 -12.35 -18.99
CA LEU A 251 8.41 -12.55 -18.07
C LEU A 251 9.32 -13.70 -18.47
N THR A 252 8.96 -14.45 -19.52
CA THR A 252 9.63 -15.69 -19.91
C THR A 252 11.03 -15.40 -20.40
N ALA A 253 11.97 -15.29 -19.45
CA ALA A 253 13.41 -15.49 -19.57
C ALA A 253 13.98 -15.08 -20.93
N ARG A 254 13.55 -13.95 -21.47
CA ARG A 254 14.11 -13.44 -22.71
C ARG A 254 15.41 -12.82 -22.30
N LYS A 255 16.44 -13.61 -22.54
CA LYS A 255 17.81 -13.17 -22.54
C LYS A 255 17.92 -12.03 -23.53
N ASP A 256 18.66 -10.99 -23.18
CA ASP A 256 19.12 -10.01 -24.16
C ASP A 256 19.95 -10.71 -25.24
N THR A 257 20.40 -9.93 -26.23
CA THR A 257 21.29 -10.41 -27.31
C THR A 257 22.55 -11.11 -26.78
N ASN A 258 22.96 -10.86 -25.53
CA ASN A 258 24.11 -11.45 -24.86
C ASN A 258 23.77 -12.67 -23.98
N GLY A 259 22.52 -13.13 -23.96
CA GLY A 259 22.17 -14.28 -23.14
C GLY A 259 21.78 -13.94 -21.68
N THR A 260 21.66 -12.67 -21.32
CA THR A 260 21.43 -12.19 -19.94
C THR A 260 19.97 -11.91 -19.68
N ILE A 261 19.41 -12.52 -18.62
CA ILE A 261 18.07 -12.21 -18.15
C ILE A 261 18.15 -10.94 -17.31
N HIS A 262 17.53 -9.86 -17.79
CA HIS A 262 17.38 -8.61 -17.05
C HIS A 262 15.90 -8.32 -16.76
N CYS A 263 15.64 -7.56 -15.70
CA CYS A 263 14.30 -7.12 -15.33
C CYS A 263 14.41 -5.82 -14.54
N PRO A 264 13.59 -4.80 -14.84
CA PRO A 264 12.50 -4.81 -15.84
C PRO A 264 13.02 -4.83 -17.28
N HIS A 265 12.20 -5.36 -18.19
CA HIS A 265 12.47 -5.45 -19.62
C HIS A 265 11.33 -4.70 -20.30
N PHE A 266 11.56 -3.45 -20.68
CA PHE A 266 10.55 -2.55 -21.23
C PHE A 266 10.51 -2.54 -22.74
N VAL A 267 11.65 -2.82 -23.38
CA VAL A 267 11.80 -2.79 -24.83
C VAL A 267 12.36 -4.10 -25.34
N MET A 268 11.77 -4.64 -26.39
CA MET A 268 12.32 -5.73 -27.17
C MET A 268 12.96 -5.16 -28.42
N GLU A 269 14.24 -5.45 -28.61
CA GLU A 269 14.95 -5.20 -29.86
C GLU A 269 14.63 -6.34 -30.84
N GLU A 270 14.00 -5.99 -31.96
CA GLU A 270 13.70 -6.93 -33.05
C GLU A 270 14.91 -7.10 -33.97
N THR A 271 14.89 -8.14 -34.82
CA THR A 271 16.02 -8.40 -35.74
C THR A 271 16.24 -7.31 -36.79
N ASP A 272 15.25 -6.44 -37.00
CA ASP A 272 15.34 -5.29 -37.90
C ASP A 272 15.85 -4.01 -37.19
N GLY A 273 16.19 -4.09 -35.90
CA GLY A 273 16.67 -2.98 -35.08
C GLY A 273 15.57 -2.06 -34.56
N THR A 274 14.29 -2.41 -34.73
CA THR A 274 13.18 -1.67 -34.11
C THR A 274 12.99 -2.08 -32.65
N ASN A 275 12.61 -1.11 -31.82
CA ASN A 275 12.29 -1.35 -30.41
C ASN A 275 10.78 -1.32 -30.22
N HIS A 276 10.22 -2.40 -29.66
CA HIS A 276 8.82 -2.46 -29.26
C HIS A 276 8.69 -2.50 -27.75
N SER A 277 7.69 -1.81 -27.21
CA SER A 277 7.39 -1.87 -25.79
C SER A 277 6.92 -3.29 -25.38
N VAL A 278 7.19 -3.68 -24.15
CA VAL A 278 6.69 -4.94 -23.57
C VAL A 278 5.36 -4.69 -22.87
N PRO A 279 4.22 -5.13 -23.45
CA PRO A 279 2.91 -4.87 -22.88
C PRO A 279 2.71 -5.61 -21.56
N VAL A 280 1.97 -4.98 -20.67
CA VAL A 280 1.60 -5.55 -19.37
C VAL A 280 0.08 -5.57 -19.22
N HIS A 281 -0.44 -6.53 -18.46
CA HIS A 281 -1.84 -6.50 -18.04
C HIS A 281 -1.95 -6.72 -16.53
N VAL A 282 -2.95 -6.09 -15.93
CA VAL A 282 -3.22 -6.19 -14.49
C VAL A 282 -4.63 -6.69 -14.30
N ARG A 283 -4.76 -7.80 -13.56
CA ARG A 283 -6.05 -8.35 -13.15
C ARG A 283 -6.52 -7.68 -11.86
N TYR A 284 -7.60 -6.93 -11.93
CA TYR A 284 -8.32 -6.39 -10.79
C TYR A 284 -9.49 -7.32 -10.42
N SER A 285 -10.27 -6.97 -9.39
CA SER A 285 -11.37 -7.83 -8.90
C SER A 285 -12.35 -8.18 -10.02
N ASN A 286 -12.76 -7.19 -10.83
CA ASN A 286 -13.87 -7.33 -11.77
C ASN A 286 -13.48 -7.12 -13.24
N PHE A 287 -12.23 -6.73 -13.50
CA PHE A 287 -11.76 -6.42 -14.84
C PHE A 287 -10.26 -6.63 -14.96
N THR A 288 -9.79 -6.77 -16.20
CA THR A 288 -8.36 -6.76 -16.54
C THR A 288 -8.09 -5.53 -17.38
N ARG A 289 -7.00 -4.81 -17.09
CA ARG A 289 -6.54 -3.72 -17.97
C ARG A 289 -5.22 -4.06 -18.61
N HIS A 290 -5.06 -3.62 -19.84
CA HIS A 290 -3.87 -3.77 -20.64
C HIS A 290 -3.20 -2.39 -20.75
N TYR A 291 -1.87 -2.38 -20.62
CA TYR A 291 -1.04 -1.19 -20.73
C TYR A 291 0.08 -1.48 -21.71
N GLU A 292 0.54 -0.46 -22.42
CA GLU A 292 1.61 -0.58 -23.40
C GLU A 292 2.94 -0.99 -22.77
N SER A 293 3.20 -0.60 -21.52
CA SER A 293 4.37 -1.04 -20.75
C SER A 293 4.14 -0.91 -19.24
N MET A 294 5.08 -1.39 -18.43
CA MET A 294 5.06 -1.18 -16.98
C MET A 294 5.23 0.31 -16.62
N VAL A 295 5.95 1.09 -17.44
CA VAL A 295 6.07 2.55 -17.31
C VAL A 295 4.71 3.21 -17.53
N HIS A 296 4.01 2.81 -18.60
CA HIS A 296 2.67 3.32 -18.92
C HIS A 296 1.66 2.98 -17.82
N HIS A 297 1.71 1.76 -17.24
CA HIS A 297 0.89 1.44 -16.08
C HIS A 297 1.14 2.38 -14.89
N TRP A 298 2.40 2.69 -14.58
CA TRP A 298 2.72 3.61 -13.48
C TRP A 298 2.18 5.02 -13.77
N ASN A 299 2.43 5.55 -14.97
CA ASN A 299 1.95 6.86 -15.38
C ASN A 299 0.43 6.95 -15.33
N GLU A 300 -0.27 6.04 -15.99
CA GLU A 300 -1.73 6.08 -16.12
C GLU A 300 -2.42 5.90 -14.77
N TRP A 301 -1.92 4.99 -13.92
CA TRP A 301 -2.54 4.75 -12.62
C TRP A 301 -2.41 5.97 -11.70
N TYR A 302 -1.22 6.59 -11.60
CA TYR A 302 -1.03 7.77 -10.76
C TYR A 302 -1.58 9.04 -11.40
N GLY A 303 -1.54 9.15 -12.73
CA GLY A 303 -2.19 10.22 -13.50
C GLY A 303 -3.70 10.25 -13.26
N ALA A 304 -4.37 9.10 -13.29
CA ALA A 304 -5.79 9.00 -12.93
C ALA A 304 -6.06 9.56 -11.52
N TYR A 305 -5.23 9.19 -10.53
CA TYR A 305 -5.33 9.79 -9.20
C TYR A 305 -4.95 11.28 -9.18
N LEU A 306 -4.12 11.81 -10.07
CA LEU A 306 -3.89 13.26 -10.14
C LEU A 306 -5.06 14.02 -10.72
N ASP A 307 -5.88 13.39 -11.56
CA ASP A 307 -6.88 14.08 -12.38
C ASP A 307 -8.31 13.99 -11.84
N VAL A 308 -8.55 13.25 -10.74
CA VAL A 308 -9.88 13.22 -10.09
C VAL A 308 -10.26 14.54 -9.39
N SER A 309 -11.56 14.80 -9.28
CA SER A 309 -12.12 15.99 -8.62
C SER A 309 -12.35 15.83 -7.11
N TRP A 310 -12.36 14.60 -6.60
CA TRP A 310 -12.62 14.33 -5.18
C TRP A 310 -11.34 14.37 -4.33
N PRO A 311 -11.47 14.55 -2.99
CA PRO A 311 -10.32 14.75 -2.11
C PRO A 311 -9.38 13.54 -1.98
N ARG A 312 -8.07 13.76 -2.14
CA ARG A 312 -7.04 12.73 -1.97
C ARG A 312 -5.67 13.33 -1.66
N LEU A 313 -4.78 12.52 -1.11
CA LEU A 313 -3.37 12.85 -0.94
C LEU A 313 -2.53 11.81 -1.66
N LEU A 314 -1.53 12.23 -2.45
CA LEU A 314 -0.51 11.33 -2.96
C LEU A 314 0.79 11.57 -2.20
N LEU A 315 1.37 10.52 -1.65
CA LEU A 315 2.52 10.59 -0.76
C LEU A 315 3.58 9.55 -1.14
N ARG A 316 4.85 9.97 -1.08
CA ARG A 316 5.96 9.10 -1.44
C ARG A 316 6.20 8.04 -0.37
N PHE A 317 6.45 6.82 -0.81
CA PHE A 317 6.87 5.72 0.03
C PHE A 317 8.16 6.05 0.79
N GLU A 318 9.08 6.78 0.13
CA GLU A 318 10.36 7.18 0.70
C GLU A 318 10.16 8.14 1.88
N ASP A 319 9.16 9.02 1.81
CA ASP A 319 8.80 9.92 2.91
C ASP A 319 8.19 9.17 4.11
N LEU A 320 7.56 8.00 3.89
CA LEU A 320 7.11 7.12 4.97
C LEU A 320 8.26 6.43 5.70
N ILE A 321 9.45 6.38 5.10
CA ILE A 321 10.64 5.80 5.71
C ILE A 321 11.43 6.88 6.44
N PHE A 322 11.66 8.03 5.80
CA PHE A 322 12.55 9.07 6.34
C PHE A 322 11.83 10.15 7.16
N HIS A 323 10.51 10.29 6.98
CA HIS A 323 9.68 11.25 7.69
C HIS A 323 8.37 10.64 8.23
N PRO A 324 8.36 9.40 8.79
CA PRO A 324 7.14 8.67 9.11
C PRO A 324 6.20 9.45 10.02
N ARG A 325 6.72 10.07 11.09
CA ARG A 325 5.93 10.85 12.03
C ARG A 325 5.30 12.08 11.37
N GLN A 326 6.10 12.85 10.64
CA GLN A 326 5.65 14.08 9.97
C GLN A 326 4.60 13.78 8.89
N VAL A 327 4.81 12.75 8.06
CA VAL A 327 3.84 12.34 7.03
C VAL A 327 2.55 11.85 7.66
N THR A 328 2.64 10.96 8.66
CA THR A 328 1.47 10.40 9.36
C THR A 328 0.67 11.51 10.02
N GLN A 329 1.33 12.47 10.67
CA GLN A 329 0.68 13.64 11.28
C GLN A 329 -0.09 14.47 10.25
N LYS A 330 0.59 14.90 9.17
CA LYS A 330 -0.01 15.76 8.13
C LYS A 330 -1.22 15.09 7.47
N VAL A 331 -1.10 13.80 7.12
CA VAL A 331 -2.20 13.03 6.52
C VAL A 331 -3.36 12.86 7.51
N CYS A 332 -3.06 12.60 8.79
CA CYS A 332 -4.07 12.45 9.83
C CYS A 332 -4.85 13.75 10.06
N GLU A 333 -4.14 14.87 10.22
CA GLU A 333 -4.74 16.19 10.41
C GLU A 333 -5.56 16.63 9.19
N CYS A 334 -5.10 16.33 7.98
CA CYS A 334 -5.84 16.61 6.75
C CYS A 334 -7.21 15.92 6.71
N ALA A 335 -7.33 14.72 7.29
CA ALA A 335 -8.59 13.99 7.41
C ALA A 335 -9.52 14.53 8.52
N GLY A 336 -9.11 15.56 9.27
CA GLY A 336 -9.78 16.01 10.50
C GLY A 336 -9.44 15.18 11.74
N GLY A 337 -8.36 14.39 11.64
CA GLY A 337 -7.87 13.50 12.70
C GLY A 337 -6.83 14.13 13.61
N LYS A 338 -6.35 13.35 14.57
CA LYS A 338 -5.24 13.68 15.46
C LYS A 338 -4.33 12.48 15.66
N LEU A 339 -3.04 12.75 15.89
CA LEU A 339 -2.16 11.71 16.38
C LEU A 339 -2.65 11.19 17.75
N ASN A 340 -2.45 9.91 17.99
CA ASN A 340 -2.66 9.29 19.29
C ASN A 340 -1.75 9.97 20.32
N SER A 341 -2.23 10.13 21.57
CA SER A 341 -1.51 10.84 22.63
C SER A 341 -0.26 10.13 23.15
N GLY A 342 -0.05 8.87 22.78
CA GLY A 342 1.11 8.09 23.18
C GLY A 342 2.35 8.33 22.30
N PRO A 343 3.46 7.62 22.58
CA PRO A 343 4.63 7.62 21.70
C PRO A 343 4.26 7.20 20.28
N PHE A 344 4.89 7.84 19.29
CA PHE A 344 4.71 7.47 17.89
C PHE A 344 5.24 6.04 17.67
N ARG A 345 4.40 5.17 17.12
CA ARG A 345 4.72 3.78 16.84
C ARG A 345 5.29 3.64 15.44
N TYR A 346 6.56 3.33 15.38
CA TYR A 346 7.29 3.04 14.16
C TYR A 346 7.07 1.59 13.71
N MET A 347 7.12 1.36 12.40
CA MET A 347 7.08 0.00 11.83
C MET A 347 8.50 -0.56 11.70
N VAL A 348 9.05 -1.02 12.83
CA VAL A 348 10.42 -1.58 12.90
C VAL A 348 10.50 -2.92 12.16
N GLU A 349 9.51 -3.77 12.37
CA GLU A 349 9.38 -5.04 11.67
C GLU A 349 8.77 -4.87 10.27
N SER A 350 8.87 -5.91 9.44
CA SER A 350 8.22 -5.91 8.13
C SER A 350 6.71 -5.69 8.24
N ALA A 351 6.23 -4.65 7.56
CA ALA A 351 4.79 -4.36 7.41
C ALA A 351 4.02 -5.44 6.64
N LYS A 352 4.71 -6.36 5.94
CA LYS A 352 4.11 -7.54 5.33
C LYS A 352 4.10 -8.69 6.36
N LYS A 353 2.94 -8.92 7.00
CA LYS A 353 2.68 -10.06 7.90
C LYS A 353 2.00 -11.20 7.13
N GLY A 354 2.29 -12.46 7.47
CA GLY A 354 1.67 -13.67 6.88
C GLY A 354 2.62 -14.55 6.04
N ALA A 355 2.28 -15.84 5.91
CA ALA A 355 3.10 -16.87 5.25
C ALA A 355 3.27 -16.64 3.73
N VAL A 356 2.35 -15.90 3.11
CA VAL A 356 2.33 -15.63 1.65
C VAL A 356 3.46 -14.69 1.22
N HIS A 357 4.21 -14.09 2.14
CA HIS A 357 5.17 -13.01 1.86
C HIS A 357 6.66 -13.41 1.88
N GLY A 358 6.96 -14.71 1.86
CA GLY A 358 8.34 -15.22 1.80
C GLY A 358 9.11 -15.07 3.12
N THR A 359 10.28 -15.70 3.21
CA THR A 359 11.11 -15.73 4.43
C THR A 359 11.94 -14.46 4.61
N LYS A 360 12.33 -13.79 3.53
CA LYS A 360 13.10 -12.54 3.56
C LYS A 360 12.17 -11.34 3.74
N LYS A 361 12.04 -10.89 4.98
CA LYS A 361 11.32 -9.67 5.36
C LYS A 361 12.29 -8.48 5.37
N THR A 362 11.88 -7.34 4.81
CA THR A 362 12.65 -6.09 4.89
C THR A 362 12.23 -5.38 6.18
N ASN A 363 13.15 -5.27 7.15
CA ASN A 363 12.92 -4.50 8.37
C ASN A 363 13.17 -3.00 8.12
N TYR A 364 13.01 -2.17 9.15
CA TYR A 364 13.15 -0.72 9.01
C TYR A 364 14.58 -0.27 8.70
N VAL A 365 15.59 -0.90 9.29
CA VAL A 365 17.01 -0.63 8.98
C VAL A 365 17.30 -0.99 7.52
N ASP A 366 16.86 -2.17 7.07
CA ASP A 366 17.02 -2.60 5.68
C ASP A 366 16.36 -1.62 4.70
N ALA A 367 15.20 -1.06 5.07
CA ALA A 367 14.52 -0.06 4.27
C ALA A 367 15.35 1.22 4.16
N ILE A 368 15.82 1.76 5.29
CA ILE A 368 16.68 2.95 5.33
C ILE A 368 17.93 2.77 4.44
N VAL A 369 18.63 1.64 4.58
CA VAL A 369 19.82 1.33 3.78
C VAL A 369 19.47 1.22 2.29
N ARG A 370 18.40 0.48 1.97
CA ARG A 370 18.01 0.22 0.59
C ARG A 370 17.56 1.48 -0.15
N TYR A 371 16.85 2.39 0.51
CA TYR A 371 16.22 3.53 -0.15
C TYR A 371 17.02 4.83 0.00
N GLY A 372 17.95 4.93 0.94
CA GLY A 372 18.70 6.17 1.13
C GLY A 372 19.96 6.31 0.27
N THR A 373 20.18 5.42 -0.70
CA THR A 373 21.32 5.50 -1.63
C THR A 373 20.87 5.36 -3.09
N SER A 374 21.54 6.06 -4.01
CA SER A 374 21.23 6.06 -5.44
C SER A 374 21.66 4.78 -6.16
N ASN A 375 22.59 4.01 -5.56
CA ASN A 375 23.31 2.87 -6.16
C ASN A 375 22.42 1.73 -6.70
N HIS A 376 21.10 1.80 -6.50
CA HIS A 376 20.15 0.75 -6.84
C HIS A 376 18.96 1.21 -7.67
N HIS A 377 18.80 2.51 -7.96
CA HIS A 377 17.62 3.02 -8.67
C HIS A 377 17.45 2.35 -10.04
N TRP A 378 18.50 2.42 -10.85
CA TRP A 378 18.48 1.97 -12.25
C TRP A 378 19.17 0.61 -12.46
N LYS A 379 19.61 -0.02 -11.37
CA LYS A 379 20.38 -1.27 -11.42
C LYS A 379 19.55 -2.40 -12.06
N GLY A 380 20.11 -3.03 -13.08
CA GLY A 380 19.51 -4.19 -13.76
C GLY A 380 18.63 -3.85 -14.96
N MET A 381 18.58 -2.57 -15.36
CA MET A 381 17.99 -2.13 -16.62
C MET A 381 19.06 -2.05 -17.71
N SER A 382 18.72 -2.39 -18.96
CA SER A 382 19.60 -2.21 -20.11
C SER A 382 19.67 -0.74 -20.54
N ARG A 383 20.62 -0.38 -21.41
CA ARG A 383 20.67 0.97 -22.02
C ARG A 383 19.36 1.32 -22.75
N ALA A 384 18.78 0.35 -23.43
CA ALA A 384 17.52 0.53 -24.16
C ALA A 384 16.35 0.77 -23.19
N ASP A 385 16.32 0.04 -22.06
CA ASP A 385 15.34 0.28 -20.99
C ASP A 385 15.47 1.68 -20.40
N LEU A 386 16.70 2.14 -20.11
CA LEU A 386 16.92 3.46 -19.52
C LEU A 386 16.53 4.59 -20.48
N ALA A 387 16.85 4.45 -21.77
CA ALA A 387 16.39 5.37 -22.80
C ALA A 387 14.86 5.38 -22.89
N TYR A 388 14.23 4.21 -22.88
CA TYR A 388 12.77 4.08 -22.92
C TYR A 388 12.11 4.74 -21.70
N VAL A 389 12.59 4.45 -20.49
CA VAL A 389 12.09 5.05 -19.26
C VAL A 389 12.22 6.57 -19.29
N LYS A 390 13.37 7.09 -19.74
CA LYS A 390 13.61 8.52 -19.85
C LYS A 390 12.62 9.20 -20.80
N GLN A 391 12.27 8.53 -21.89
CA GLN A 391 11.33 9.06 -22.89
C GLN A 391 9.87 8.97 -22.42
N HIS A 392 9.50 7.93 -21.68
CA HIS A 392 8.09 7.61 -21.43
C HIS A 392 7.59 7.91 -20.01
N LEU A 393 8.46 8.12 -19.00
CA LEU A 393 7.99 8.55 -17.68
C LEU A 393 7.36 9.95 -17.76
N ASP A 394 6.16 10.09 -17.19
CA ASP A 394 5.41 11.34 -17.21
C ASP A 394 6.18 12.45 -16.46
N PRO A 395 6.63 13.52 -17.16
CA PRO A 395 7.39 14.60 -16.54
C PRO A 395 6.63 15.33 -15.44
N ARG A 396 5.29 15.39 -15.52
CA ARG A 396 4.44 15.97 -14.47
C ARG A 396 4.58 15.18 -13.17
N LEU A 397 4.46 13.85 -13.23
CA LEU A 397 4.61 12.98 -12.06
C LEU A 397 6.02 13.06 -11.48
N MET A 398 7.04 12.98 -12.34
CA MET A 398 8.44 13.08 -11.91
C MET A 398 8.73 14.41 -11.20
N GLN A 399 8.23 15.52 -11.73
CA GLN A 399 8.39 16.84 -11.13
C GLN A 399 7.66 16.98 -9.79
N ILE A 400 6.37 16.60 -9.73
CA ILE A 400 5.54 16.70 -8.52
C ILE A 400 6.21 15.94 -7.37
N PHE A 401 6.61 14.70 -7.61
CA PHE A 401 7.19 13.85 -6.57
C PHE A 401 8.71 13.99 -6.43
N GLY A 402 9.35 14.81 -7.27
CA GLY A 402 10.79 15.08 -7.19
C GLY A 402 11.63 13.83 -7.42
N TYR A 403 11.17 12.94 -8.31
CA TYR A 403 11.96 11.79 -8.74
C TYR A 403 12.88 12.19 -9.88
N SER A 404 14.02 11.50 -10.00
CA SER A 404 15.03 11.79 -11.02
C SER A 404 14.90 10.85 -12.21
N TYR A 405 15.30 11.32 -13.38
CA TYR A 405 15.48 10.50 -14.58
C TYR A 405 16.84 9.78 -14.56
N PRO A 406 17.02 8.68 -15.32
CA PRO A 406 18.35 8.10 -15.49
C PRO A 406 19.30 9.09 -16.17
N THR A 407 20.55 9.10 -15.69
CA THR A 407 21.63 9.99 -16.11
C THR A 407 22.59 9.28 -17.07
N GLN A 408 23.51 10.01 -17.70
CA GLN A 408 24.52 9.41 -18.59
C GLN A 408 25.37 8.33 -17.90
N PRO A 409 25.86 8.50 -16.65
CA PRO A 409 26.53 7.42 -15.92
C PRO A 409 25.69 6.15 -15.73
N ASP A 410 24.36 6.24 -15.82
CA ASP A 410 23.48 5.06 -15.73
C ASP A 410 23.37 4.31 -17.07
N MET A 411 23.54 5.00 -18.21
CA MET A 411 23.36 4.50 -19.59
C MET A 411 24.66 3.94 -20.19
#